data_AF-A0A9P5WT15-F1
#
_entry.id   AF-A0A9P5WT15-F1
#
_cell.length_a   1.000
_cell.length_b   1.000
_cell.length_c   1.000
_cell.angle_alpha   90.00
_cell.angle_beta   90.00
_cell.angle_gamma   90.00
#
_symmetry.space_group_name_H-M   'P 1'
#
loop_
_entity.id
_entity.type
_entity.pdbx_description
1 polymer ?
#
loop_
_entity_poly.entity_id
_entity_poly.type
_entity_poly.pdbx_seq_one_letter_code
_entity_poly.pdbx_strand_id
1 'polypeptide(L)'
;MTAIKVAESLGRMFYLVSPKATTFATVAEVPPYVSDATIWFIFFVLAELLYYVFKDSGNGLKRHAGKWSQGKYRMNDMIGSLGAGSVQQMSRFFLGSLQMVTYNYIWNNYRIGSIAFDTFKLSTWIGCFLATDCAYYWFHRAAHEVNIFWAGHSVHHSSEYYNVTTALRQSLVQTYTSFIFNLPLALVFSPAQFAVHTQLNLLYQFWIHTEIVPRLGWLEYIINTPSAHRLHHGRNPYCIDKNYGGTLIIWDRMFGTYADERVYPDIVATKEEEEPVAYGLVHPINTFDPVEIQLGHFKHIWNTLLITPGFADKFKVVFYGPGWHPGTPRTGLLSEIPEIDLKNPPEKYDPILPSKFNYYVCAHFTIALVVGSALLAEGYKILPLWQTQSISVAFLISLIALAKIMDAKPYGLKAELFRTLSIFFLAEFIARSGYWEQTYWERRSTLLVADTFFVSSLFLGWNIYKLGSNWATVAPVPTPVSEKLKAN
;
A
#
# COMPACT_ATOMS: atom_id res chain seq x y z
N MET A 1 -19.86 -2.60 -22.00
CA MET A 1 -18.67 -3.44 -22.30
C MET A 1 -19.19 -4.83 -22.67
N THR A 2 -18.68 -5.48 -23.72
CA THR A 2 -19.13 -6.84 -24.07
C THR A 2 -18.63 -7.85 -23.03
N ALA A 3 -19.32 -8.99 -22.87
CA ALA A 3 -18.90 -10.04 -21.93
C ALA A 3 -17.46 -10.50 -22.17
N ILE A 4 -17.02 -10.54 -23.43
CA ILE A 4 -15.63 -10.86 -23.82
C ILE A 4 -14.65 -9.84 -23.23
N LYS A 5 -14.89 -8.54 -23.39
CA LYS A 5 -14.00 -7.50 -22.85
C LYS A 5 -13.92 -7.52 -21.33
N VAL A 6 -15.03 -7.87 -20.66
CA VAL A 6 -15.06 -8.06 -19.20
C VAL A 6 -14.17 -9.24 -18.81
N ALA A 7 -14.31 -10.39 -19.48
CA ALA A 7 -13.52 -11.59 -19.22
C ALA A 7 -12.01 -11.36 -19.51
N GLU A 8 -11.67 -10.68 -20.60
CA GLU A 8 -10.29 -10.30 -20.92
C GLU A 8 -9.67 -9.39 -19.87
N SER A 9 -10.43 -8.41 -19.38
CA SER A 9 -9.97 -7.51 -18.30
C SER A 9 -9.71 -8.28 -17.00
N LEU A 10 -10.62 -9.19 -16.61
CA LEU A 10 -10.41 -10.05 -15.45
C LEU A 10 -9.24 -11.01 -15.65
N GLY A 11 -9.09 -11.60 -16.83
CA GLY A 11 -7.99 -12.52 -17.15
C GLY A 11 -6.61 -11.90 -16.96
N ARG A 12 -6.44 -10.60 -17.25
CA ARG A 12 -5.18 -9.87 -17.01
C ARG A 12 -4.76 -9.86 -15.54
N MET A 13 -5.72 -9.91 -14.59
CA MET A 13 -5.43 -10.05 -13.16
C MET A 13 -4.71 -11.35 -12.82
N PHE A 14 -4.76 -12.35 -13.70
CA PHE A 14 -4.19 -13.68 -13.47
C PHE A 14 -3.18 -14.06 -14.56
N TYR A 15 -2.65 -13.09 -15.31
CA TYR A 15 -1.79 -13.34 -16.47
C TYR A 15 -2.44 -14.22 -17.58
N LEU A 16 -3.77 -14.38 -17.56
CA LEU A 16 -4.53 -15.12 -18.57
C LEU A 16 -4.78 -14.22 -19.78
N VAL A 17 -3.76 -14.05 -20.60
CA VAL A 17 -3.75 -13.14 -21.77
C VAL A 17 -3.20 -13.83 -23.01
N SER A 18 -3.56 -13.33 -24.19
CA SER A 18 -2.94 -13.75 -25.45
C SER A 18 -1.64 -12.97 -25.69
N PRO A 19 -0.47 -13.64 -25.81
CA PRO A 19 0.80 -12.97 -26.09
C PRO A 19 0.72 -12.06 -27.33
N LYS A 20 0.00 -12.48 -28.37
CA LYS A 20 -0.21 -11.69 -29.58
C LYS A 20 -1.02 -10.41 -29.32
N ALA A 21 -2.02 -10.47 -28.44
CA ALA A 21 -2.86 -9.32 -28.10
C ALA A 21 -2.19 -8.36 -27.10
N THR A 22 -1.11 -8.80 -26.46
CA THR A 22 -0.34 -8.03 -25.46
C THR A 22 1.10 -7.79 -25.92
N THR A 23 1.32 -7.70 -27.23
CA THR A 23 2.62 -7.38 -27.81
C THR A 23 2.45 -6.15 -28.70
N PHE A 24 3.25 -5.12 -28.44
CA PHE A 24 3.16 -3.82 -29.09
C PHE A 24 4.53 -3.38 -29.60
N ALA A 25 4.55 -2.55 -30.64
CA ALA A 25 5.81 -2.04 -31.20
C ALA A 25 6.38 -0.91 -30.33
N THR A 26 5.50 -0.10 -29.73
CA THR A 26 5.89 1.08 -28.95
C THR A 26 5.15 1.15 -27.61
N VAL A 27 5.72 1.87 -26.65
CA VAL A 27 5.09 2.07 -25.32
C VAL A 27 3.76 2.82 -25.42
N ALA A 28 3.63 3.73 -26.40
CA ALA A 28 2.42 4.52 -26.59
C ALA A 28 1.20 3.67 -26.99
N GLU A 29 1.42 2.50 -27.58
CA GLU A 29 0.37 1.56 -27.94
C GLU A 29 -0.06 0.65 -26.77
N VAL A 30 0.73 0.61 -25.69
CA VAL A 30 0.46 -0.25 -24.52
C VAL A 30 -0.73 0.34 -23.75
N PRO A 31 -1.85 -0.38 -23.62
CA PRO A 31 -3.00 0.12 -22.87
C PRO A 31 -2.70 0.22 -21.36
N PRO A 32 -3.37 1.13 -20.63
CA PRO A 32 -3.19 1.31 -19.19
C PRO A 32 -3.95 0.22 -18.40
N TYR A 33 -3.51 -1.03 -18.49
CA TYR A 33 -4.18 -2.19 -17.90
C TYR A 33 -4.50 -2.04 -16.41
N VAL A 34 -3.62 -1.38 -15.65
CA VAL A 34 -3.84 -1.13 -14.21
C VAL A 34 -5.04 -0.20 -13.98
N SER A 35 -5.14 0.86 -14.77
CA SER A 35 -6.28 1.79 -14.71
C SER A 35 -7.57 1.08 -15.12
N ASP A 36 -7.52 0.29 -16.19
CA ASP A 36 -8.67 -0.49 -16.69
C ASP A 36 -9.18 -1.53 -15.67
N ALA A 37 -8.31 -2.02 -14.78
CA ALA A 37 -8.64 -3.01 -13.76
C ALA A 37 -9.24 -2.42 -12.47
N THR A 38 -9.33 -1.09 -12.36
CA THR A 38 -9.86 -0.42 -11.14
C THR A 38 -11.23 -0.95 -10.72
N ILE A 39 -12.09 -1.30 -11.69
CA ILE A 39 -13.41 -1.90 -11.42
C ILE A 39 -13.30 -3.24 -10.71
N TRP A 40 -12.28 -4.05 -11.02
CA TRP A 40 -12.02 -5.33 -10.36
C TRP A 40 -11.47 -5.13 -8.98
N PHE A 41 -10.61 -4.13 -8.75
CA PHE A 41 -10.14 -3.81 -7.40
C PHE A 41 -11.32 -3.47 -6.48
N ILE A 42 -12.24 -2.62 -6.94
CA ILE A 42 -13.47 -2.29 -6.22
C ILE A 42 -14.32 -3.54 -5.99
N PHE A 43 -14.50 -4.36 -7.02
CA PHE A 43 -15.27 -5.60 -6.93
C PHE A 43 -14.71 -6.55 -5.86
N PHE A 44 -13.41 -6.85 -5.87
CA PHE A 44 -12.78 -7.76 -4.91
C PHE A 44 -12.86 -7.21 -3.48
N VAL A 45 -12.65 -5.91 -3.27
CA VAL A 45 -12.81 -5.26 -1.96
C VAL A 45 -14.25 -5.40 -1.46
N LEU A 46 -15.25 -5.12 -2.31
CA LEU A 46 -16.66 -5.27 -1.93
C LEU A 46 -17.04 -6.74 -1.70
N ALA A 47 -16.53 -7.66 -2.53
CA ALA A 47 -16.80 -9.09 -2.39
C ALA A 47 -16.22 -9.66 -1.10
N GLU A 48 -14.99 -9.29 -0.74
CA GLU A 48 -14.38 -9.68 0.53
C GLU A 48 -15.10 -9.06 1.73
N LEU A 49 -15.49 -7.79 1.64
CA LEU A 49 -16.30 -7.14 2.68
C LEU A 49 -17.64 -7.87 2.88
N LEU A 50 -18.36 -8.16 1.79
CA LEU A 50 -19.62 -8.91 1.84
C LEU A 50 -19.41 -10.31 2.41
N TYR A 51 -18.34 -11.00 2.02
CA TYR A 51 -17.99 -12.31 2.59
C TYR A 51 -17.86 -12.23 4.11
N TYR A 52 -17.12 -11.27 4.65
CA TYR A 52 -16.98 -11.13 6.11
C TYR A 52 -18.29 -10.70 6.80
N VAL A 53 -19.13 -9.90 6.14
CA VAL A 53 -20.47 -9.56 6.65
C VAL A 53 -21.34 -10.81 6.81
N PHE A 54 -21.35 -11.70 5.82
CA PHE A 54 -22.21 -12.89 5.81
C PHE A 54 -21.63 -14.09 6.57
N LYS A 55 -20.31 -14.30 6.54
CA LYS A 55 -19.65 -15.45 7.19
C LYS A 55 -19.95 -15.54 8.68
N ASP A 56 -20.10 -14.40 9.34
CA ASP A 56 -20.34 -14.32 10.78
C ASP A 56 -21.79 -13.96 11.14
N SER A 57 -22.77 -14.38 10.31
CA SER A 57 -24.20 -14.14 10.56
C SER A 57 -24.57 -12.65 10.80
N GLY A 58 -23.83 -11.71 10.19
CA GLY A 58 -23.99 -10.27 10.41
C GLY A 58 -23.19 -9.68 11.59
N ASN A 59 -22.37 -10.47 12.28
CA ASN A 59 -21.47 -10.00 13.35
C ASN A 59 -20.09 -9.53 12.83
N GLY A 60 -19.72 -9.81 11.57
CA GLY A 60 -18.41 -9.44 11.01
C GLY A 60 -18.15 -7.92 10.87
N LEU A 61 -19.19 -7.10 11.08
CA LEU A 61 -19.09 -5.63 11.20
C LEU A 61 -19.32 -5.13 12.64
N LYS A 62 -19.64 -6.00 13.59
CA LYS A 62 -19.86 -5.61 14.99
C LYS A 62 -18.52 -5.30 15.64
N ARG A 63 -18.47 -4.10 16.21
CA ARG A 63 -17.42 -3.65 17.14
C ARG A 63 -17.36 -4.62 18.31
N HIS A 64 -16.30 -5.40 18.38
CA HIS A 64 -15.94 -6.11 19.58
C HIS A 64 -14.54 -5.69 19.98
N ALA A 65 -14.49 -4.88 21.03
CA ALA A 65 -13.25 -4.63 21.75
C ALA A 65 -12.84 -5.95 22.41
N GLY A 66 -11.80 -6.62 21.89
CA GLY A 66 -11.24 -7.82 22.50
C GLY A 66 -10.40 -8.70 21.56
N LYS A 67 -9.26 -9.15 22.09
CA LYS A 67 -8.30 -10.19 21.63
C LYS A 67 -8.53 -10.78 20.23
N TRP A 68 -7.64 -10.44 19.31
CA TRP A 68 -7.21 -11.08 18.03
C TRP A 68 -8.17 -11.79 17.07
N SER A 69 -9.39 -12.14 17.43
CA SER A 69 -10.32 -12.85 16.53
C SER A 69 -11.53 -12.05 16.09
N GLN A 70 -11.66 -10.82 16.54
CA GLN A 70 -12.87 -10.04 16.31
C GLN A 70 -12.62 -8.93 15.28
N GLY A 71 -12.60 -9.32 14.00
CA GLY A 71 -12.67 -8.41 12.86
C GLY A 71 -11.49 -8.49 11.89
N LYS A 72 -11.66 -9.25 10.81
CA LYS A 72 -10.74 -9.26 9.65
C LYS A 72 -10.72 -7.96 8.87
N TYR A 73 -11.67 -7.08 9.17
CA TYR A 73 -11.90 -5.84 8.47
C TYR A 73 -12.10 -4.71 9.47
N ARG A 74 -11.27 -3.67 9.37
CA ARG A 74 -11.37 -2.47 10.17
C ARG A 74 -11.47 -1.25 9.27
N MET A 75 -12.49 -0.42 9.50
CA MET A 75 -12.73 0.79 8.69
C MET A 75 -11.50 1.72 8.67
N ASN A 76 -10.92 2.03 9.84
CA ASN A 76 -9.77 2.93 9.91
C ASN A 76 -8.55 2.36 9.15
N ASP A 77 -8.36 1.04 9.21
CA ASP A 77 -7.23 0.42 8.49
C ASP A 77 -7.47 0.39 6.98
N MET A 78 -8.69 0.08 6.53
CA MET A 78 -9.06 0.22 5.10
C MET A 78 -8.82 1.65 4.61
N ILE A 79 -9.29 2.66 5.37
CA ILE A 79 -9.08 4.07 5.03
C ILE A 79 -7.58 4.41 5.02
N GLY A 80 -6.81 3.90 5.98
CA GLY A 80 -5.35 4.04 6.01
C GLY A 80 -4.67 3.44 4.78
N SER A 81 -5.07 2.23 4.39
CA SER A 81 -4.56 1.51 3.21
C SER A 81 -4.87 2.23 1.90
N LEU A 82 -6.14 2.61 1.70
CA LEU A 82 -6.56 3.40 0.53
C LEU A 82 -5.92 4.80 0.53
N GLY A 83 -5.77 5.42 1.70
CA GLY A 83 -5.08 6.70 1.89
C GLY A 83 -3.61 6.63 1.49
N ALA A 84 -2.89 5.59 1.94
CA ALA A 84 -1.49 5.36 1.56
C ALA A 84 -1.35 5.17 0.04
N GLY A 85 -2.21 4.36 -0.58
CA GLY A 85 -2.25 4.19 -2.05
C GLY A 85 -2.54 5.49 -2.79
N SER A 86 -3.41 6.34 -2.24
CA SER A 86 -3.71 7.65 -2.82
C SER A 86 -2.53 8.61 -2.72
N VAL A 87 -1.78 8.60 -1.60
CA VAL A 87 -0.53 9.35 -1.47
C VAL A 87 0.51 8.81 -2.44
N GLN A 88 0.59 7.50 -2.65
CA GLN A 88 1.51 6.89 -3.61
C GLN A 88 1.27 7.38 -5.05
N GLN A 89 0.03 7.68 -5.45
CA GLN A 89 -0.24 8.30 -6.75
C GLN A 89 0.46 9.66 -6.93
N MET A 90 0.75 10.38 -5.84
CA MET A 90 1.46 11.65 -5.90
C MET A 90 2.92 11.52 -6.38
N SER A 91 3.52 10.33 -6.27
CA SER A 91 4.87 10.06 -6.80
C SER A 91 5.00 10.37 -8.30
N ARG A 92 3.89 10.28 -9.05
CA ARG A 92 3.86 10.58 -10.48
C ARG A 92 4.18 12.03 -10.81
N PHE A 93 3.90 12.97 -9.89
CA PHE A 93 4.13 14.41 -10.14
C PHE A 93 5.57 14.85 -9.93
N PHE A 94 6.34 14.16 -9.08
CA PHE A 94 7.70 14.58 -8.76
C PHE A 94 8.73 14.11 -9.80
N LEU A 95 8.61 12.87 -10.26
CA LEU A 95 9.61 12.22 -11.12
C LEU A 95 8.93 11.30 -12.14
N GLY A 96 7.91 11.81 -12.84
CA GLY A 96 7.10 11.09 -13.85
C GLY A 96 7.91 10.00 -14.57
N SER A 97 7.42 8.76 -14.47
CA SER A 97 8.13 7.47 -14.66
C SER A 97 9.63 7.57 -14.99
N LEU A 98 10.45 8.01 -14.02
CA LEU A 98 11.92 7.91 -14.08
C LEU A 98 12.35 6.54 -14.61
N GLN A 99 11.68 5.48 -14.15
CA GLN A 99 11.83 4.12 -14.66
C GLN A 99 11.76 4.04 -16.19
N MET A 100 10.68 4.51 -16.81
CA MET A 100 10.48 4.36 -18.25
C MET A 100 11.43 5.27 -19.05
N VAL A 101 11.75 6.46 -18.54
CA VAL A 101 12.72 7.36 -19.17
C VAL A 101 14.11 6.72 -19.18
N THR A 102 14.60 6.26 -18.02
CA THR A 102 15.90 5.59 -17.91
C THR A 102 15.92 4.27 -18.68
N TYR A 103 14.85 3.48 -18.65
CA TYR A 103 14.74 2.23 -19.40
C TYR A 103 14.84 2.47 -20.91
N ASN A 104 14.11 3.45 -21.45
CA ASN A 104 14.20 3.82 -22.87
C ASN A 104 15.60 4.32 -23.24
N TYR A 105 16.24 5.11 -22.37
CA TYR A 105 17.60 5.57 -22.60
C TYR A 105 18.57 4.38 -22.70
N ILE A 106 18.50 3.41 -21.78
CA ILE A 106 19.34 2.21 -21.83
C ILE A 106 19.05 1.40 -23.10
N TRP A 107 17.77 1.16 -23.41
CA TRP A 107 17.37 0.42 -24.61
C TRP A 107 17.84 1.06 -25.92
N ASN A 108 17.85 2.38 -26.01
CA ASN A 108 18.24 3.07 -27.25
C ASN A 108 19.75 3.17 -27.44
N ASN A 109 20.54 3.15 -26.36
CA ASN A 109 21.98 3.39 -26.41
C ASN A 109 22.84 2.14 -26.13
N TYR A 110 22.32 1.17 -25.35
CA TYR A 110 23.10 0.06 -24.81
C TYR A 110 22.46 -1.32 -25.00
N ARG A 111 21.31 -1.43 -25.69
CA ARG A 111 20.72 -2.74 -25.99
C ARG A 111 21.72 -3.62 -26.75
N ILE A 112 21.74 -4.90 -26.43
CA ILE A 112 22.66 -5.85 -27.05
C ILE A 112 22.14 -6.15 -28.47
N GLY A 113 22.73 -5.47 -29.46
CA GLY A 113 22.15 -5.24 -30.79
C GLY A 113 21.63 -6.47 -31.55
N SER A 114 22.37 -7.58 -31.59
CA SER A 114 21.98 -8.81 -32.30
C SER A 114 21.14 -9.79 -31.46
N ILE A 115 20.94 -9.50 -30.16
CA ILE A 115 20.22 -10.33 -29.18
C ILE A 115 18.92 -9.67 -28.72
N ALA A 116 18.68 -8.39 -29.08
CA ALA A 116 17.38 -7.75 -28.90
C ALA A 116 16.30 -8.67 -29.50
N PHE A 117 15.64 -9.40 -28.62
CA PHE A 117 14.82 -10.50 -29.03
C PHE A 117 13.67 -9.94 -29.84
N ASP A 118 13.32 -10.60 -30.94
CA ASP A 118 12.19 -10.20 -31.76
C ASP A 118 10.95 -10.08 -30.87
N THR A 119 10.47 -8.85 -30.72
CA THR A 119 9.35 -8.47 -29.85
C THR A 119 8.11 -9.34 -30.11
N PHE A 120 7.93 -9.85 -31.33
CA PHE A 120 6.74 -10.61 -31.71
C PHE A 120 6.88 -12.13 -31.53
N LYS A 121 8.06 -12.63 -31.13
CA LYS A 121 8.25 -14.05 -30.82
C LYS A 121 7.70 -14.39 -29.44
N LEU A 122 7.00 -15.53 -29.37
CA LEU A 122 6.48 -16.08 -28.11
C LEU A 122 7.59 -16.31 -27.08
N SER A 123 8.77 -16.78 -27.50
CA SER A 123 9.92 -17.00 -26.61
C SER A 123 10.38 -15.72 -25.93
N THR A 124 10.35 -14.59 -26.66
CA THR A 124 10.70 -13.27 -26.13
C THR A 124 9.68 -12.81 -25.10
N TRP A 125 8.41 -13.00 -25.40
CA TRP A 125 7.31 -12.64 -24.51
C TRP A 125 7.41 -13.43 -23.18
N ILE A 126 7.60 -14.75 -23.26
CA ILE A 126 7.80 -15.61 -22.08
C ILE A 126 9.09 -15.21 -21.32
N GLY A 127 10.17 -14.93 -22.06
CA GLY A 127 11.42 -14.47 -21.46
C GLY A 127 11.25 -13.14 -20.71
N CYS A 128 10.50 -12.19 -21.27
CA CYS A 128 10.23 -10.90 -20.65
C CYS A 128 9.37 -11.07 -19.39
N PHE A 129 8.37 -11.95 -19.41
CA PHE A 129 7.60 -12.34 -18.23
C PHE A 129 8.50 -12.87 -17.11
N LEU A 130 9.32 -13.90 -17.39
CA LEU A 130 10.20 -14.53 -16.40
C LEU A 130 11.24 -13.54 -15.87
N ALA A 131 11.83 -12.72 -16.74
CA ALA A 131 12.80 -11.70 -16.35
C ALA A 131 12.16 -10.61 -15.50
N THR A 132 10.96 -10.14 -15.84
CA THR A 132 10.22 -9.14 -15.05
C THR A 132 9.88 -9.69 -13.67
N ASP A 133 9.41 -10.92 -13.58
CA ASP A 133 9.06 -11.55 -12.31
C ASP A 133 10.30 -11.83 -11.43
N CYS A 134 11.43 -12.22 -12.06
CA CYS A 134 12.71 -12.37 -11.37
C CYS A 134 13.27 -11.02 -10.88
N ALA A 135 13.18 -9.95 -11.69
CA ALA A 135 13.56 -8.60 -11.28
C ALA A 135 12.72 -8.13 -10.08
N TYR A 136 11.41 -8.42 -10.09
CA TYR A 136 10.54 -8.17 -8.95
C TYR A 136 11.00 -8.95 -7.72
N TYR A 137 11.30 -10.25 -7.83
CA TYR A 137 11.81 -11.06 -6.72
C TYR A 137 13.06 -10.43 -6.08
N TRP A 138 14.04 -9.99 -6.88
CA TRP A 138 15.26 -9.36 -6.35
C TRP A 138 15.00 -8.00 -5.71
N PHE A 139 14.13 -7.18 -6.31
CA PHE A 139 13.66 -5.95 -5.68
C PHE A 139 13.03 -6.26 -4.33
N HIS A 140 12.09 -7.20 -4.30
CA HIS A 140 11.28 -7.48 -3.13
C HIS A 140 12.13 -8.06 -1.99
N ARG A 141 13.04 -8.99 -2.32
CA ARG A 141 14.06 -9.46 -1.37
C ARG A 141 14.91 -8.31 -0.82
N ALA A 142 15.41 -7.43 -1.69
CA ALA A 142 16.19 -6.28 -1.23
C ALA A 142 15.34 -5.31 -0.37
N ALA A 143 14.05 -5.18 -0.67
CA ALA A 143 13.12 -4.40 0.10
C ALA A 143 12.91 -4.93 1.52
N HIS A 144 13.18 -6.20 1.80
CA HIS A 144 13.13 -6.76 3.15
C HIS A 144 14.52 -6.84 3.81
N GLU A 145 15.57 -7.13 3.04
CA GLU A 145 16.93 -7.33 3.58
C GLU A 145 17.82 -6.06 3.60
N VAL A 146 17.35 -4.92 3.09
CA VAL A 146 18.12 -3.66 3.02
C VAL A 146 17.27 -2.52 3.59
N ASN A 147 17.75 -1.88 4.66
CA ASN A 147 16.98 -0.95 5.49
C ASN A 147 16.41 0.24 4.70
N ILE A 148 17.19 0.83 3.78
CA ILE A 148 16.69 1.94 2.96
C ILE A 148 15.61 1.52 1.95
N PHE A 149 15.65 0.28 1.45
CA PHE A 149 14.60 -0.24 0.58
C PHE A 149 13.38 -0.67 1.39
N TRP A 150 13.59 -1.21 2.59
CA TRP A 150 12.53 -1.46 3.57
C TRP A 150 11.78 -0.19 3.94
N ALA A 151 12.46 0.96 4.05
CA ALA A 151 11.80 2.24 4.26
C ALA A 151 10.75 2.56 3.17
N GLY A 152 10.98 2.10 1.93
CA GLY A 152 10.06 2.25 0.81
C GLY A 152 9.06 1.09 0.66
N HIS A 153 9.06 0.10 1.55
CA HIS A 153 8.18 -1.06 1.46
C HIS A 153 7.45 -1.38 2.77
N SER A 154 7.94 -0.93 3.91
CA SER A 154 7.34 -1.14 5.24
C SER A 154 5.93 -0.58 5.34
N VAL A 155 5.60 0.47 4.57
CA VAL A 155 4.23 0.99 4.42
C VAL A 155 3.27 -0.13 4.02
N HIS A 156 3.65 -0.99 3.09
CA HIS A 156 2.85 -2.11 2.60
C HIS A 156 2.58 -3.14 3.70
N HIS A 157 3.60 -3.45 4.50
CA HIS A 157 3.53 -4.37 5.64
C HIS A 157 2.98 -3.74 6.92
N SER A 158 2.63 -2.45 6.92
CA SER A 158 2.27 -1.74 8.15
C SER A 158 0.84 -1.98 8.64
N SER A 159 -0.01 -2.62 7.85
CA SER A 159 -1.37 -2.97 8.28
C SER A 159 -1.35 -4.19 9.21
N GLU A 160 -2.04 -4.08 10.34
CA GLU A 160 -2.30 -5.20 11.26
C GLU A 160 -3.54 -6.03 10.84
N TYR A 161 -4.18 -5.69 9.71
CA TYR A 161 -5.36 -6.35 9.16
C TYR A 161 -5.07 -6.78 7.72
N TYR A 162 -4.92 -8.08 7.49
CA TYR A 162 -4.61 -8.59 6.15
C TYR A 162 -5.87 -8.83 5.33
N ASN A 163 -6.12 -7.97 4.36
CA ASN A 163 -7.26 -8.06 3.45
C ASN A 163 -6.85 -7.44 2.10
N VAL A 164 -7.75 -7.48 1.11
CA VAL A 164 -7.46 -7.05 -0.26
C VAL A 164 -7.07 -5.58 -0.33
N THR A 165 -7.49 -4.75 0.63
CA THR A 165 -7.08 -3.33 0.67
C THR A 165 -5.61 -3.15 1.04
N THR A 166 -4.97 -4.15 1.67
CA THR A 166 -3.52 -4.18 1.92
C THR A 166 -2.73 -4.11 0.61
N ALA A 167 -3.25 -4.68 -0.49
CA ALA A 167 -2.65 -4.54 -1.82
C ALA A 167 -2.52 -3.07 -2.26
N LEU A 168 -3.42 -2.20 -1.80
CA LEU A 168 -3.46 -0.78 -2.14
C LEU A 168 -2.66 0.09 -1.15
N ARG A 169 -2.18 -0.48 -0.04
CA ARG A 169 -1.32 0.21 0.92
C ARG A 169 0.09 0.31 0.37
N GLN A 170 0.35 1.33 -0.44
CA GLN A 170 1.62 1.47 -1.17
C GLN A 170 2.44 2.66 -0.65
N SER A 171 3.78 2.53 -0.70
CA SER A 171 4.67 3.62 -0.32
C SER A 171 4.84 4.65 -1.44
N LEU A 172 4.89 5.93 -1.09
CA LEU A 172 5.20 7.02 -2.02
C LEU A 172 6.53 6.81 -2.75
N VAL A 173 7.52 6.21 -2.07
CA VAL A 173 8.90 6.14 -2.57
C VAL A 173 9.28 4.79 -3.18
N GLN A 174 8.39 3.78 -3.11
CA GLN A 174 8.68 2.42 -3.61
C GLN A 174 9.10 2.40 -5.08
N THR A 175 8.47 3.24 -5.91
CA THR A 175 8.81 3.35 -7.34
C THR A 175 10.26 3.80 -7.55
N TYR A 176 10.81 4.60 -6.63
CA TYR A 176 12.19 5.11 -6.71
C TYR A 176 13.23 4.15 -6.14
N THR A 177 12.82 3.21 -5.30
CA THR A 177 13.70 2.15 -4.78
C THR A 177 13.68 0.90 -5.65
N SER A 178 12.58 0.62 -6.36
CA SER A 178 12.41 -0.58 -7.18
C SER A 178 12.94 -0.48 -8.61
N PHE A 179 12.93 0.70 -9.24
CA PHE A 179 13.17 0.80 -10.69
C PHE A 179 14.55 0.29 -11.14
N ILE A 180 15.57 0.42 -10.28
CA ILE A 180 16.95 -0.02 -10.58
C ILE A 180 17.04 -1.51 -10.90
N PHE A 181 16.20 -2.35 -10.27
CA PHE A 181 16.17 -3.79 -10.48
C PHE A 181 15.62 -4.17 -11.85
N ASN A 182 14.85 -3.26 -12.47
CA ASN A 182 14.29 -3.46 -13.80
C ASN A 182 15.24 -3.01 -14.92
N LEU A 183 16.23 -2.16 -14.64
CA LEU A 183 17.09 -1.57 -15.67
C LEU A 183 17.90 -2.61 -16.48
N PRO A 184 18.41 -3.71 -15.91
CA PRO A 184 19.13 -4.72 -16.69
C PRO A 184 18.29 -5.34 -17.83
N LEU A 185 16.96 -5.37 -17.69
CA LEU A 185 16.06 -5.91 -18.73
C LEU A 185 16.09 -5.06 -19.99
N ALA A 186 16.38 -3.75 -19.89
CA ALA A 186 16.48 -2.83 -21.03
C ALA A 186 17.63 -3.16 -21.98
N LEU A 187 18.53 -4.06 -21.60
CA LEU A 187 19.58 -4.55 -22.49
C LEU A 187 19.05 -5.57 -23.51
N VAL A 188 17.89 -6.19 -23.24
CA VAL A 188 17.41 -7.38 -23.94
C VAL A 188 15.94 -7.29 -24.38
N PHE A 189 15.07 -6.69 -23.57
CA PHE A 189 13.62 -6.60 -23.81
C PHE A 189 13.16 -5.19 -24.15
N SER A 190 12.27 -5.08 -25.13
CA SER A 190 11.78 -3.79 -25.60
C SER A 190 10.98 -3.07 -24.50
N PRO A 191 11.01 -1.72 -24.47
CA PRO A 191 10.25 -0.94 -23.49
C PRO A 191 8.75 -1.23 -23.50
N ALA A 192 8.18 -1.54 -24.67
CA ALA A 192 6.76 -1.86 -24.81
C ALA A 192 6.41 -3.20 -24.14
N GLN A 193 7.21 -4.25 -24.34
CA GLN A 193 7.03 -5.53 -23.65
C GLN A 193 7.21 -5.40 -22.14
N PHE A 194 8.25 -4.69 -21.71
CA PHE A 194 8.49 -4.43 -20.30
C PHE A 194 7.30 -3.67 -19.66
N ALA A 195 6.74 -2.68 -20.35
CA ALA A 195 5.54 -1.96 -19.89
C ALA A 195 4.30 -2.86 -19.77
N VAL A 196 4.17 -3.88 -20.62
CA VAL A 196 3.10 -4.89 -20.52
C VAL A 196 3.32 -5.77 -19.29
N HIS A 197 4.49 -6.40 -19.15
CA HIS A 197 4.75 -7.37 -18.10
C HIS A 197 4.80 -6.75 -16.70
N THR A 198 5.30 -5.51 -16.57
CA THR A 198 5.26 -4.80 -15.28
C THR A 198 3.84 -4.53 -14.82
N GLN A 199 2.93 -4.16 -15.73
CA GLN A 199 1.51 -3.96 -15.40
C GLN A 199 0.83 -5.29 -15.05
N LEU A 200 1.04 -6.35 -15.83
CA LEU A 200 0.46 -7.66 -15.54
C LEU A 200 1.00 -8.25 -14.22
N ASN A 201 2.28 -8.04 -13.91
CA ASN A 201 2.88 -8.43 -12.63
C ASN A 201 2.26 -7.69 -11.46
N LEU A 202 2.05 -6.38 -11.56
CA LEU A 202 1.35 -5.61 -10.54
C LEU A 202 -0.11 -6.06 -10.37
N LEU A 203 -0.81 -6.34 -11.47
CA LEU A 203 -2.19 -6.82 -11.44
C LEU A 203 -2.32 -8.19 -10.76
N TYR A 204 -1.39 -9.10 -11.05
CA TYR A 204 -1.36 -10.42 -10.41
C TYR A 204 -1.21 -10.31 -8.89
N GLN A 205 -0.35 -9.42 -8.41
CA GLN A 205 -0.12 -9.30 -6.98
C GLN A 205 -1.31 -8.75 -6.19
N PHE A 206 -2.35 -8.24 -6.84
CA PHE A 206 -3.50 -7.70 -6.12
C PHE A 206 -4.29 -8.79 -5.37
N TRP A 207 -4.68 -9.87 -6.06
CA TRP A 207 -5.63 -10.86 -5.52
C TRP A 207 -5.04 -11.76 -4.42
N ILE A 208 -3.72 -11.85 -4.32
CA ILE A 208 -3.03 -12.66 -3.30
C ILE A 208 -3.13 -12.07 -1.89
N HIS A 209 -3.65 -10.85 -1.73
CA HIS A 209 -3.85 -10.20 -0.43
C HIS A 209 -5.19 -10.58 0.21
N THR A 210 -5.36 -11.84 0.60
CA THR A 210 -6.59 -12.25 1.28
C THR A 210 -6.39 -13.45 2.19
N GLU A 211 -7.22 -13.52 3.23
CA GLU A 211 -7.32 -14.66 4.14
C GLU A 211 -8.44 -15.63 3.76
N ILE A 212 -9.28 -15.25 2.80
CA ILE A 212 -10.42 -16.08 2.37
C ILE A 212 -9.95 -17.32 1.64
N VAL A 213 -8.94 -17.17 0.78
CA VAL A 213 -8.52 -18.24 -0.12
C VAL A 213 -7.60 -19.20 0.64
N PRO A 214 -8.00 -20.48 0.78
CA PRO A 214 -7.14 -21.48 1.41
C PRO A 214 -5.96 -21.81 0.50
N ARG A 215 -5.14 -22.75 0.94
CA ARG A 215 -4.07 -23.30 0.11
C ARG A 215 -4.62 -23.91 -1.19
N LEU A 216 -3.85 -23.75 -2.26
CA LEU A 216 -4.21 -24.16 -3.63
C LEU A 216 -3.51 -25.44 -4.10
N GLY A 217 -3.05 -26.28 -3.16
CA GLY A 217 -2.48 -27.60 -3.45
C GLY A 217 -1.18 -27.53 -4.25
N TRP A 218 -1.15 -28.09 -5.46
CA TRP A 218 0.05 -28.13 -6.30
C TRP A 218 0.45 -26.76 -6.86
N LEU A 219 -0.48 -25.80 -6.93
CA LEU A 219 -0.19 -24.44 -7.38
C LEU A 219 0.79 -23.72 -6.44
N GLU A 220 0.83 -24.09 -5.16
CA GLU A 220 1.78 -23.59 -4.15
C GLU A 220 3.25 -23.83 -4.51
N TYR A 221 3.52 -24.68 -5.50
CA TYR A 221 4.88 -24.97 -5.95
C TYR A 221 5.35 -24.06 -7.11
N ILE A 222 4.41 -23.38 -7.78
CA ILE A 222 4.68 -22.68 -9.04
C ILE A 222 4.36 -21.19 -8.92
N ILE A 223 3.17 -20.85 -8.46
CA ILE A 223 2.70 -19.47 -8.41
C ILE A 223 2.75 -18.93 -6.98
N ASN A 224 2.91 -17.62 -6.82
CA ASN A 224 2.66 -16.98 -5.54
C ASN A 224 1.16 -17.01 -5.26
N THR A 225 0.77 -17.64 -4.16
CA THR A 225 -0.63 -17.84 -3.76
C THR A 225 -0.98 -16.94 -2.57
N PRO A 226 -2.27 -16.78 -2.24
CA PRO A 226 -2.67 -16.11 -1.01
C PRO A 226 -2.04 -16.73 0.25
N SER A 227 -1.82 -18.05 0.29
CA SER A 227 -1.17 -18.72 1.43
C SER A 227 0.29 -18.31 1.58
N ALA A 228 1.07 -18.35 0.49
CA ALA A 228 2.46 -17.92 0.52
C ALA A 228 2.61 -16.43 0.86
N HIS A 229 1.72 -15.60 0.32
CA HIS A 229 1.75 -14.15 0.52
C HIS A 229 1.23 -13.70 1.89
N ARG A 230 0.30 -14.44 2.51
CA ARG A 230 -0.07 -14.24 3.92
C ARG A 230 1.12 -14.41 4.84
N LEU A 231 1.85 -15.52 4.69
CA LEU A 231 3.04 -15.80 5.50
C LEU A 231 4.07 -14.67 5.29
N HIS A 232 4.28 -14.23 4.05
CA HIS A 232 5.17 -13.12 3.72
C HIS A 232 4.82 -11.82 4.48
N HIS A 233 3.53 -11.52 4.64
CA HIS A 233 3.06 -10.36 5.38
C HIS A 233 3.10 -10.53 6.91
N GLY A 234 3.43 -11.73 7.38
CA GLY A 234 3.54 -12.04 8.79
C GLY A 234 4.76 -11.42 9.47
N ARG A 235 4.60 -11.06 10.74
CA ARG A 235 5.66 -10.54 11.62
C ARG A 235 6.15 -11.54 12.65
N ASN A 236 5.59 -12.75 12.69
CA ASN A 236 6.11 -13.83 13.52
C ASN A 236 7.57 -14.11 13.11
N PRO A 237 8.46 -14.54 14.03
CA PRO A 237 9.85 -14.81 13.70
C PRO A 237 10.05 -15.74 12.49
N TYR A 238 9.14 -16.71 12.30
CA TYR A 238 9.20 -17.66 11.19
C TYR A 238 8.76 -17.11 9.82
N CYS A 239 8.06 -15.97 9.81
CA CYS A 239 7.58 -15.28 8.61
C CYS A 239 8.63 -14.35 8.00
N ILE A 240 9.62 -13.96 8.79
CA ILE A 240 10.57 -12.90 8.46
C ILE A 240 11.51 -13.38 7.36
N ASP A 241 11.70 -12.53 6.36
CA ASP A 241 12.57 -12.78 5.21
C ASP A 241 12.21 -14.04 4.40
N LYS A 242 10.90 -14.23 4.14
CA LYS A 242 10.37 -15.36 3.36
C LYS A 242 9.43 -14.93 2.24
N ASN A 243 9.32 -15.77 1.20
CA ASN A 243 8.30 -15.69 0.15
C ASN A 243 8.23 -14.35 -0.61
N TYR A 244 9.31 -13.95 -1.27
CA TYR A 244 9.43 -12.68 -2.01
C TYR A 244 8.85 -12.70 -3.43
N GLY A 245 8.41 -13.84 -3.95
CA GLY A 245 7.91 -13.99 -5.31
C GLY A 245 6.75 -13.05 -5.65
N GLY A 246 6.72 -12.50 -6.86
CA GLY A 246 5.62 -11.65 -7.33
C GLY A 246 4.46 -12.47 -7.87
N THR A 247 4.66 -13.03 -9.06
CA THR A 247 3.73 -13.95 -9.72
C THR A 247 4.12 -15.41 -9.48
N LEU A 248 5.42 -15.71 -9.54
CA LEU A 248 5.93 -17.07 -9.36
C LEU A 248 6.63 -17.24 -8.02
N ILE A 249 6.33 -18.33 -7.32
CA ILE A 249 7.01 -18.71 -6.06
C ILE A 249 8.29 -19.52 -6.32
N ILE A 250 8.56 -19.85 -7.59
CA ILE A 250 9.73 -20.67 -7.97
C ILE A 250 11.05 -20.02 -7.55
N TRP A 251 11.13 -18.69 -7.58
CA TRP A 251 12.33 -17.95 -7.21
C TRP A 251 12.68 -18.18 -5.74
N ASP A 252 11.69 -18.15 -4.84
CA ASP A 252 11.89 -18.44 -3.44
C ASP A 252 12.39 -19.85 -3.19
N ARG A 253 11.93 -20.82 -3.99
CA ARG A 253 12.39 -22.20 -3.90
C ARG A 253 13.82 -22.34 -4.42
N MET A 254 14.14 -21.69 -5.54
CA MET A 254 15.48 -21.70 -6.12
C MET A 254 16.53 -21.05 -5.22
N PHE A 255 16.15 -19.99 -4.50
CA PHE A 255 17.06 -19.21 -3.66
C PHE A 255 16.93 -19.48 -2.16
N GLY A 256 16.10 -20.46 -1.75
CA GLY A 256 16.00 -20.92 -0.37
C GLY A 256 15.26 -19.98 0.59
N THR A 257 14.39 -19.12 0.08
CA THR A 257 13.58 -18.16 0.87
C THR A 257 12.12 -18.60 1.00
N TYR A 258 11.74 -19.75 0.43
CA TYR A 258 10.39 -20.28 0.56
C TYR A 258 10.11 -20.76 2.00
N ALA A 259 8.97 -20.35 2.55
CA ALA A 259 8.39 -20.91 3.75
C ALA A 259 6.94 -21.34 3.51
N ASP A 260 6.59 -22.49 4.08
CA ASP A 260 5.27 -23.08 3.95
C ASP A 260 4.44 -22.78 5.20
N GLU A 261 3.25 -22.20 5.02
CA GLU A 261 2.25 -21.94 6.08
C GLU A 261 1.89 -23.21 6.90
N ARG A 262 2.16 -24.43 6.40
CA ARG A 262 1.89 -25.72 7.07
C ARG A 262 2.94 -26.19 8.07
N VAL A 263 4.17 -25.68 8.05
CA VAL A 263 5.31 -26.25 8.80
C VAL A 263 5.19 -26.04 10.33
N TYR A 264 4.08 -25.49 10.81
CA TYR A 264 3.81 -25.28 12.24
C TYR A 264 2.58 -26.09 12.73
N PRO A 265 2.64 -27.44 12.71
CA PRO A 265 1.51 -28.34 12.95
C PRO A 265 1.01 -28.43 14.40
N ASP A 266 1.77 -27.99 15.40
CA ASP A 266 1.26 -27.92 16.79
C ASP A 266 0.15 -26.87 16.97
N ILE A 267 -0.13 -26.07 15.92
CA ILE A 267 -1.14 -25.01 15.89
C ILE A 267 -2.24 -25.30 14.85
N VAL A 268 -1.98 -26.16 13.86
CA VAL A 268 -2.88 -26.37 12.70
C VAL A 268 -3.72 -27.66 12.79
N ALA A 269 -3.45 -28.54 13.77
CA ALA A 269 -4.05 -29.87 13.83
C ALA A 269 -5.46 -29.95 14.45
N THR A 270 -6.02 -28.88 15.00
CA THR A 270 -7.41 -28.86 15.47
C THR A 270 -8.21 -27.80 14.76
N LYS A 271 -9.17 -28.28 13.95
CA LYS A 271 -10.32 -27.51 13.47
C LYS A 271 -10.82 -26.55 14.56
N GLU A 272 -11.07 -25.31 14.14
CA GLU A 272 -11.94 -24.29 14.76
C GLU A 272 -11.30 -23.16 15.59
N GLU A 273 -9.98 -23.14 15.86
CA GLU A 273 -9.36 -22.00 16.60
C GLU A 273 -8.13 -21.38 15.88
N GLU A 274 -8.39 -20.21 15.28
CA GLU A 274 -7.54 -18.99 15.22
C GLU A 274 -6.09 -19.03 14.66
N GLU A 275 -5.97 -18.48 13.45
CA GLU A 275 -4.92 -17.59 12.88
C GLU A 275 -3.46 -17.70 13.36
N PRO A 276 -2.60 -18.47 12.66
CA PRO A 276 -1.19 -18.63 13.02
C PRO A 276 -0.28 -17.45 12.68
N VAL A 277 -0.75 -16.51 11.82
CA VAL A 277 0.06 -15.41 11.29
C VAL A 277 -0.42 -14.07 11.86
N ALA A 278 0.52 -13.35 12.47
CA ALA A 278 0.34 -12.00 12.92
C ALA A 278 0.83 -11.00 11.90
N TYR A 279 0.01 -10.02 11.54
CA TYR A 279 0.36 -9.01 10.53
C TYR A 279 0.80 -7.68 11.16
N GLY A 280 1.35 -6.80 10.32
CA GLY A 280 1.87 -5.51 10.70
C GLY A 280 3.40 -5.52 10.80
N LEU A 281 3.98 -4.40 11.21
CA LEU A 281 5.42 -4.33 11.48
C LEU A 281 5.75 -5.05 12.79
N VAL A 282 6.98 -5.59 12.89
CA VAL A 282 7.57 -6.09 14.15
C VAL A 282 7.50 -5.02 15.25
N HIS A 283 7.72 -3.76 14.86
CA HIS A 283 7.51 -2.59 15.72
C HIS A 283 6.35 -1.76 15.15
N PRO A 284 5.14 -1.87 15.72
CA PRO A 284 3.95 -1.20 15.20
C PRO A 284 4.09 0.32 15.16
N ILE A 285 3.56 0.93 14.10
CA ILE A 285 3.59 2.40 13.93
C ILE A 285 2.47 3.10 14.71
N ASN A 286 1.38 2.39 15.04
CA ASN A 286 0.28 2.86 15.90
C ASN A 286 -0.29 4.24 15.51
N THR A 287 -0.53 4.44 14.21
CA THR A 287 -1.18 5.64 13.67
C THR A 287 -1.78 5.37 12.30
N PHE A 288 -2.84 6.11 11.97
CA PHE A 288 -3.38 6.18 10.61
C PHE A 288 -2.87 7.40 9.83
N ASP A 289 -1.96 8.20 10.40
CA ASP A 289 -1.41 9.40 9.74
C ASP A 289 -0.58 9.00 8.52
N PRO A 290 -0.98 9.42 7.30
CA PRO A 290 -0.27 9.04 6.09
C PRO A 290 1.18 9.57 6.05
N VAL A 291 1.50 10.68 6.71
CA VAL A 291 2.87 11.21 6.73
C VAL A 291 3.76 10.36 7.60
N GLU A 292 3.31 10.02 8.81
CA GLU A 292 4.08 9.15 9.71
C GLU A 292 4.20 7.75 9.12
N ILE A 293 3.13 7.19 8.53
CA ILE A 293 3.18 5.91 7.81
C ILE A 293 4.24 5.93 6.71
N GLN A 294 4.29 6.98 5.89
CA GLN A 294 5.20 7.05 4.75
C GLN A 294 6.66 7.35 5.16
N LEU A 295 6.88 8.16 6.21
CA LEU A 295 8.20 8.71 6.55
C LEU A 295 8.77 8.23 7.89
N GLY A 296 7.98 7.53 8.71
CA GLY A 296 8.37 7.11 10.06
C GLY A 296 9.62 6.23 10.07
N HIS A 297 9.73 5.30 9.10
CA HIS A 297 10.91 4.44 8.99
C HIS A 297 12.15 5.21 8.52
N PHE A 298 12.01 6.20 7.63
CA PHE A 298 13.12 7.10 7.25
C PHE A 298 13.63 7.90 8.44
N LYS A 299 12.71 8.41 9.28
CA LYS A 299 13.05 9.08 10.53
C LYS A 299 13.78 8.16 11.50
N HIS A 300 13.39 6.89 11.58
CA HIS A 300 14.11 5.87 12.36
C HIS A 300 15.54 5.66 11.84
N ILE A 301 15.74 5.49 10.54
CA ILE A 301 17.08 5.38 9.92
C ILE A 301 17.92 6.62 10.25
N TRP A 302 17.35 7.81 10.04
CA TRP A 302 18.05 9.08 10.29
C TRP A 302 18.51 9.20 11.75
N ASN A 303 17.62 8.94 12.71
CA ASN A 303 17.96 9.00 14.13
C ASN A 303 19.03 7.97 14.50
N THR A 304 18.95 6.76 13.93
CA THR A 304 19.95 5.70 14.14
C THR A 304 21.32 6.10 13.58
N LEU A 305 21.36 6.77 12.42
CA LEU A 305 22.60 7.32 11.84
C LEU A 305 23.25 8.40 12.71
N LEU A 306 22.45 9.21 13.41
CA LEU A 306 22.96 10.27 14.29
C LEU A 306 23.66 9.69 15.52
N ILE A 307 23.15 8.59 16.08
CA ILE A 307 23.68 7.97 17.30
C ILE A 307 24.72 6.87 17.04
N THR A 308 24.78 6.30 15.84
CA THR A 308 25.72 5.21 15.50
C THR A 308 27.14 5.76 15.32
N PRO A 309 28.15 5.27 16.07
CA PRO A 309 29.52 5.74 15.92
C PRO A 309 30.19 5.15 14.68
N GLY A 310 31.11 5.90 14.07
CA GLY A 310 31.94 5.42 12.96
C GLY A 310 31.24 5.41 11.60
N PHE A 311 32.01 5.68 10.54
CA PHE A 311 31.48 5.76 9.17
C PHE A 311 30.99 4.39 8.65
N ALA A 312 31.72 3.32 8.97
CA ALA A 312 31.39 1.97 8.51
C ALA A 312 30.03 1.49 9.06
N ASP A 313 29.77 1.70 10.34
CA ASP A 313 28.51 1.29 10.95
C ASP A 313 27.35 2.19 10.51
N LYS A 314 27.58 3.49 10.29
CA LYS A 314 26.58 4.36 9.63
C LYS A 314 26.21 3.85 8.24
N PHE A 315 27.18 3.39 7.44
CA PHE A 315 26.87 2.78 6.14
C PHE A 315 26.01 1.52 6.30
N LYS A 316 26.32 0.66 7.28
CA LYS A 316 25.52 -0.55 7.55
C LYS A 316 24.09 -0.22 8.00
N VAL A 317 23.88 0.84 8.81
CA VAL A 317 22.51 1.29 9.17
C VAL A 317 21.63 1.52 7.92
N VAL A 318 22.21 2.02 6.82
CA VAL A 318 21.47 2.28 5.58
C VAL A 318 21.30 1.01 4.74
N PHE A 319 22.36 0.21 4.60
CA PHE A 319 22.44 -0.83 3.57
C PHE A 319 22.37 -2.29 4.09
N TYR A 320 22.38 -2.51 5.40
CA TYR A 320 22.10 -3.80 6.01
C TYR A 320 20.61 -3.90 6.35
N GLY A 321 20.14 -5.03 6.88
CA GLY A 321 18.72 -5.26 7.16
C GLY A 321 18.19 -4.38 8.29
N PRO A 322 16.86 -4.20 8.38
CA PRO A 322 16.23 -3.35 9.39
C PRO A 322 16.46 -3.82 10.83
N GLY A 323 16.79 -5.11 11.04
CA GLY A 323 17.17 -5.67 12.35
C GLY A 323 18.67 -5.57 12.68
N TRP A 324 19.49 -4.94 11.82
CA TRP A 324 20.93 -4.86 12.07
C TRP A 324 21.29 -3.83 13.15
N HIS A 325 22.25 -4.19 14.00
CA HIS A 325 22.98 -3.28 14.88
C HIS A 325 24.42 -3.82 15.09
N PRO A 326 25.36 -3.03 15.66
CA PRO A 326 26.71 -3.51 15.91
C PRO A 326 26.70 -4.84 16.68
N GLY A 327 27.39 -5.84 16.13
CA GLY A 327 27.46 -7.20 16.69
C GLY A 327 26.51 -8.22 16.07
N THR A 328 25.52 -7.83 15.25
CA THR A 328 24.58 -8.77 14.62
C THR A 328 24.92 -9.08 13.15
N PRO A 329 24.42 -10.22 12.61
CA PRO A 329 24.52 -10.54 11.19
C PRO A 329 23.85 -9.48 10.30
N ARG A 330 24.15 -9.49 8.99
CA ARG A 330 23.65 -8.49 8.02
C ARG A 330 22.15 -8.21 8.12
N THR A 331 21.31 -9.22 8.35
CA THR A 331 19.84 -9.06 8.41
C THR A 331 19.29 -8.95 9.84
N GLY A 332 20.15 -8.86 10.85
CA GLY A 332 19.77 -8.90 12.26
C GLY A 332 19.71 -10.33 12.82
N LEU A 333 19.16 -10.46 14.02
CA LEU A 333 18.97 -11.75 14.71
C LEU A 333 17.48 -12.08 14.82
N LEU A 334 17.06 -13.23 14.27
CA LEU A 334 15.67 -13.69 14.40
C LEU A 334 15.25 -13.91 15.86
N SER A 335 16.18 -14.23 16.75
CA SER A 335 15.94 -14.40 18.18
C SER A 335 15.57 -13.10 18.91
N GLU A 336 15.79 -11.94 18.29
CA GLU A 336 15.40 -10.63 18.83
C GLU A 336 13.97 -10.23 18.44
N ILE A 337 13.37 -10.96 17.49
CA ILE A 337 12.00 -10.72 17.04
C ILE A 337 11.06 -11.29 18.11
N PRO A 338 10.14 -10.48 18.66
CA PRO A 338 9.24 -10.95 19.71
C PRO A 338 8.42 -12.15 19.26
N GLU A 339 8.46 -13.22 20.05
CA GLU A 339 7.52 -14.32 19.88
C GLU A 339 6.08 -13.83 20.12
N ILE A 340 5.14 -14.44 19.39
CA ILE A 340 3.74 -14.07 19.45
C ILE A 340 3.01 -15.18 20.20
N ASP A 341 2.61 -14.87 21.43
CA ASP A 341 1.76 -15.76 22.23
C ASP A 341 0.39 -15.85 21.58
N LEU A 342 0.09 -16.97 20.93
CA LEU A 342 -1.21 -17.21 20.30
C LEU A 342 -2.35 -17.27 21.33
N LYS A 343 -2.07 -17.53 22.61
CA LYS A 343 -3.10 -17.51 23.67
C LYS A 343 -3.41 -16.10 24.16
N ASN A 344 -2.43 -15.19 24.12
CA ASN A 344 -2.60 -13.78 24.49
C ASN A 344 -1.88 -12.86 23.48
N PRO A 345 -2.41 -12.80 22.26
CA PRO A 345 -1.72 -12.11 21.18
C PRO A 345 -1.76 -10.57 21.34
N PRO A 346 -0.76 -9.83 20.82
CA PRO A 346 -0.56 -8.41 21.13
C PRO A 346 -1.66 -7.52 20.57
N GLU A 347 -2.37 -6.74 21.39
CA GLU A 347 -3.49 -5.92 20.93
C GLU A 347 -3.16 -5.07 19.69
N LYS A 348 -4.00 -5.17 18.64
CA LYS A 348 -3.91 -4.34 17.44
C LYS A 348 -4.26 -2.90 17.77
N TYR A 349 -3.70 -1.94 17.06
CA TYR A 349 -3.98 -0.53 17.24
C TYR A 349 -5.46 -0.20 16.94
N ASP A 350 -6.26 -0.01 18.00
CA ASP A 350 -7.71 0.17 17.92
C ASP A 350 -8.25 1.40 18.67
N PRO A 351 -8.12 2.63 18.12
CA PRO A 351 -8.80 3.78 18.70
C PRO A 351 -10.33 3.68 18.52
N ILE A 352 -11.08 3.88 19.61
CA ILE A 352 -12.54 3.76 19.63
C ILE A 352 -13.20 5.14 19.50
N LEU A 353 -13.87 5.36 18.37
CA LEU A 353 -14.61 6.60 18.09
C LEU A 353 -16.12 6.47 18.33
N PRO A 354 -16.84 7.52 18.74
CA PRO A 354 -18.29 7.54 18.62
C PRO A 354 -18.76 7.33 17.17
N SER A 355 -19.87 6.60 16.94
CA SER A 355 -20.33 6.22 15.59
C SER A 355 -20.50 7.40 14.62
N LYS A 356 -20.95 8.56 15.12
CA LYS A 356 -21.06 9.79 14.33
C LYS A 356 -19.74 10.21 13.67
N PHE A 357 -18.60 10.02 14.36
CA PHE A 357 -17.29 10.36 13.81
C PHE A 357 -16.80 9.31 12.82
N ASN A 358 -17.18 8.02 12.99
CA ASN A 358 -16.93 7.02 11.95
C ASN A 358 -17.66 7.38 10.65
N TYR A 359 -18.95 7.70 10.71
CA TYR A 359 -19.73 8.10 9.53
C TYR A 359 -19.17 9.37 8.89
N TYR A 360 -18.81 10.35 9.71
CA TYR A 360 -18.18 11.59 9.26
C TYR A 360 -16.87 11.31 8.51
N VAL A 361 -15.96 10.52 9.10
CA VAL A 361 -14.67 10.18 8.48
C VAL A 361 -14.90 9.42 7.17
N CYS A 362 -15.81 8.44 7.13
CA CYS A 362 -16.10 7.69 5.91
C CYS A 362 -16.61 8.60 4.78
N ALA A 363 -17.54 9.50 5.09
CA ALA A 363 -18.12 10.42 4.11
C ALA A 363 -17.06 11.38 3.56
N HIS A 364 -16.30 12.04 4.44
CA HIS A 364 -15.26 12.98 4.02
C HIS A 364 -14.08 12.30 3.32
N PHE A 365 -13.70 11.10 3.74
CA PHE A 365 -12.69 10.32 3.06
C PHE A 365 -13.16 9.93 1.65
N THR A 366 -14.41 9.49 1.49
CA THR A 366 -14.96 9.16 0.17
C THR A 366 -14.96 10.37 -0.76
N ILE A 367 -15.39 11.54 -0.27
CA ILE A 367 -15.34 12.79 -1.03
C ILE A 367 -13.88 13.12 -1.42
N ALA A 368 -12.96 13.08 -0.45
CA ALA A 368 -11.56 13.35 -0.70
C ALA A 368 -10.96 12.37 -1.71
N LEU A 369 -11.27 11.07 -1.60
CA LEU A 369 -10.79 10.03 -2.49
C LEU A 369 -11.31 10.22 -3.92
N VAL A 370 -12.62 10.42 -4.10
CA VAL A 370 -13.24 10.59 -5.43
C VAL A 370 -12.75 11.88 -6.09
N VAL A 371 -12.85 13.01 -5.38
CA VAL A 371 -12.48 14.32 -5.92
C VAL A 371 -10.97 14.42 -6.10
N GLY A 372 -10.20 14.03 -5.08
CA GLY A 372 -8.74 14.04 -5.10
C GLY A 372 -8.20 13.13 -6.20
N SER A 373 -8.64 11.87 -6.28
CA SER A 373 -8.12 10.95 -7.30
C SER A 373 -8.49 11.37 -8.72
N ALA A 374 -9.71 11.88 -8.96
CA ALA A 374 -10.10 12.39 -10.27
C ALA A 374 -9.22 13.57 -10.70
N LEU A 375 -8.94 14.51 -9.78
CA LEU A 375 -8.10 15.67 -10.05
C LEU A 375 -6.62 15.29 -10.18
N LEU A 376 -6.13 14.28 -9.47
CA LEU A 376 -4.76 13.78 -9.65
C LEU A 376 -4.62 13.00 -10.97
N ALA A 377 -5.64 12.26 -11.40
CA ALA A 377 -5.60 11.46 -12.61
C ALA A 377 -5.68 12.29 -13.90
N GLU A 378 -6.52 13.33 -13.92
CA GLU A 378 -6.81 14.10 -15.13
C GLU A 378 -6.53 15.60 -14.98
N GLY A 379 -6.46 16.12 -13.75
CA GLY A 379 -6.33 17.55 -13.49
C GLY A 379 -5.03 18.15 -14.01
N TYR A 380 -3.93 17.40 -14.09
CA TYR A 380 -2.68 17.90 -14.68
C TYR A 380 -2.79 18.22 -16.18
N LYS A 381 -3.81 17.67 -16.87
CA LYS A 381 -4.05 17.93 -18.30
C LYS A 381 -4.90 19.18 -18.52
N ILE A 382 -5.66 19.60 -17.50
CA ILE A 382 -6.74 20.59 -17.63
C ILE A 382 -6.46 21.85 -16.78
N LEU A 383 -5.87 21.68 -15.59
CA LEU A 383 -5.66 22.74 -14.62
C LEU A 383 -4.23 23.29 -14.67
N PRO A 384 -4.03 24.61 -14.44
CA PRO A 384 -2.72 25.18 -14.17
C PRO A 384 -1.97 24.45 -13.04
N LEU A 385 -0.65 24.45 -13.13
CA LEU A 385 0.23 23.75 -12.18
C LEU A 385 -0.05 24.13 -10.72
N TRP A 386 -0.21 25.43 -10.43
CA TRP A 386 -0.45 25.90 -9.06
C TRP A 386 -1.79 25.41 -8.48
N GLN A 387 -2.83 25.25 -9.32
CA GLN A 387 -4.12 24.70 -8.89
C GLN A 387 -3.98 23.21 -8.59
N THR A 388 -3.34 22.47 -9.49
CA THR A 388 -3.05 21.04 -9.31
C THR A 388 -2.26 20.80 -8.02
N GLN A 389 -1.24 21.62 -7.75
CA GLN A 389 -0.45 21.58 -6.51
C GLN A 389 -1.31 21.93 -5.28
N SER A 390 -2.12 22.99 -5.35
CA SER A 390 -2.99 23.41 -4.24
C SER A 390 -4.01 22.33 -3.87
N ILE A 391 -4.63 21.70 -4.87
CA ILE A 391 -5.55 20.57 -4.70
C ILE A 391 -4.84 19.36 -4.10
N SER A 392 -3.62 19.05 -4.57
CA SER A 392 -2.81 17.94 -4.04
C SER A 392 -2.48 18.14 -2.56
N VAL A 393 -2.08 19.37 -2.17
CA VAL A 393 -1.83 19.75 -0.79
C VAL A 393 -3.11 19.67 0.05
N ALA A 394 -4.22 20.20 -0.45
CA ALA A 394 -5.52 20.11 0.23
C ALA A 394 -5.99 18.67 0.43
N PHE A 395 -5.73 17.79 -0.54
CA PHE A 395 -6.00 16.37 -0.44
C PHE A 395 -5.12 15.71 0.63
N LEU A 396 -3.81 15.99 0.66
CA LEU A 396 -2.91 15.47 1.71
C LEU A 396 -3.32 15.95 3.11
N ILE A 397 -3.61 17.25 3.28
CA ILE A 397 -4.12 17.81 4.54
C ILE A 397 -5.42 17.12 4.96
N SER A 398 -6.26 16.73 3.98
CA SER A 398 -7.47 15.95 4.26
C SER A 398 -7.20 14.58 4.83
N LEU A 399 -6.27 13.84 4.24
CA LEU A 399 -5.89 12.55 4.76
C LEU A 399 -5.30 12.67 6.18
N ILE A 400 -4.45 13.68 6.42
CA ILE A 400 -3.84 13.92 7.74
C ILE A 400 -4.89 14.26 8.80
N ALA A 401 -5.81 15.20 8.52
CA ALA A 401 -6.80 15.63 9.52
C ALA A 401 -7.78 14.50 9.88
N LEU A 402 -8.25 13.76 8.86
CA LEU A 402 -9.10 12.58 9.08
C LEU A 402 -8.35 11.49 9.86
N ALA A 403 -7.06 11.28 9.59
CA ALA A 403 -6.24 10.37 10.35
C ALA A 403 -6.09 10.78 11.82
N LYS A 404 -5.99 12.08 12.14
CA LYS A 404 -5.98 12.54 13.54
C LYS A 404 -7.30 12.23 14.26
N ILE A 405 -8.42 12.22 13.54
CA ILE A 405 -9.71 11.76 14.09
C ILE A 405 -9.67 10.23 14.29
N MET A 406 -9.23 9.46 13.29
CA MET A 406 -9.10 8.01 13.39
C MET A 406 -8.15 7.55 14.50
N ASP A 407 -7.14 8.35 14.82
CA ASP A 407 -6.20 8.15 15.93
C ASP A 407 -6.74 8.59 17.30
N ALA A 408 -7.97 9.11 17.36
CA ALA A 408 -8.56 9.68 18.57
C ALA A 408 -7.66 10.75 19.23
N LYS A 409 -6.88 11.52 18.46
CA LYS A 409 -5.98 12.54 19.05
C LYS A 409 -6.80 13.64 19.75
N PRO A 410 -6.39 14.17 20.90
CA PRO A 410 -7.15 15.21 21.62
C PRO A 410 -7.43 16.47 20.79
N TYR A 411 -6.55 16.79 19.84
CA TYR A 411 -6.66 17.93 18.93
C TYR A 411 -7.25 17.56 17.55
N GLY A 412 -7.70 16.31 17.34
CA GLY A 412 -8.20 15.83 16.06
C GLY A 412 -9.36 16.66 15.49
N LEU A 413 -10.36 16.98 16.33
CA LEU A 413 -11.48 17.83 15.90
C LEU A 413 -11.04 19.26 15.55
N LYS A 414 -10.02 19.81 16.23
CA LYS A 414 -9.48 21.15 15.92
C LYS A 414 -8.71 21.16 14.60
N ALA A 415 -7.90 20.13 14.36
CA ALA A 415 -7.21 19.95 13.07
C ALA A 415 -8.22 19.81 11.92
N GLU A 416 -9.30 19.07 12.16
CA GLU A 416 -10.37 18.92 11.19
C GLU A 416 -11.16 20.21 10.95
N LEU A 417 -11.44 20.99 12.00
CA LEU A 417 -12.06 22.31 11.85
C LEU A 417 -11.18 23.23 10.99
N PHE A 418 -9.88 23.26 11.26
CA PHE A 418 -8.93 24.01 10.44
C PHE A 418 -8.99 23.56 8.98
N ARG A 419 -8.94 22.25 8.72
CA ARG A 419 -9.04 21.70 7.37
C ARG A 419 -10.32 22.14 6.66
N THR A 420 -11.48 21.94 7.29
CA THR A 420 -12.77 22.24 6.65
C THR A 420 -12.87 23.71 6.28
N LEU A 421 -12.39 24.63 7.13
CA LEU A 421 -12.29 26.06 6.81
C LEU A 421 -11.30 26.33 5.68
N SER A 422 -10.11 25.72 5.70
CA SER A 422 -9.12 25.90 4.63
C SER A 422 -9.65 25.46 3.27
N ILE A 423 -10.34 24.31 3.21
CA ILE A 423 -10.92 23.81 1.95
C ILE A 423 -12.10 24.67 1.50
N PHE A 424 -12.95 25.13 2.43
CA PHE A 424 -14.02 26.07 2.12
C PHE A 424 -13.46 27.34 1.45
N PHE A 425 -12.48 28.00 2.07
CA PHE A 425 -11.90 29.22 1.51
C PHE A 425 -11.15 28.97 0.20
N LEU A 426 -10.46 27.84 0.07
CA LEU A 426 -9.81 27.45 -1.19
C LEU A 426 -10.83 27.22 -2.31
N ALA A 427 -11.90 26.49 -2.04
CA ALA A 427 -12.96 26.22 -3.02
C ALA A 427 -13.67 27.50 -3.45
N GLU A 428 -14.00 28.40 -2.51
CA GLU A 428 -14.54 29.73 -2.79
C GLU A 428 -13.60 30.57 -3.64
N PHE A 429 -12.30 30.58 -3.31
CA PHE A 429 -11.30 31.31 -4.09
C PHE A 429 -11.21 30.79 -5.53
N ILE A 430 -11.11 29.47 -5.71
CA ILE A 430 -11.05 28.87 -7.06
C ILE A 430 -12.35 29.14 -7.82
N ALA A 431 -13.53 28.99 -7.19
CA ALA A 431 -14.83 29.26 -7.82
C ALA A 431 -15.02 30.71 -8.27
N ARG A 432 -14.33 31.67 -7.63
CA ARG A 432 -14.38 33.11 -7.94
C ARG A 432 -13.24 33.60 -8.81
N SER A 433 -12.23 32.77 -9.06
CA SER A 433 -11.03 33.14 -9.82
C SER A 433 -11.24 33.30 -11.34
N GLY A 434 -12.45 33.05 -11.86
CA GLY A 434 -12.79 33.17 -13.29
C GLY A 434 -12.30 32.00 -14.16
N TYR A 435 -11.51 31.07 -13.63
CA TYR A 435 -10.98 29.94 -14.42
C TYR A 435 -12.03 28.90 -14.83
N TRP A 436 -13.10 28.73 -14.05
CA TRP A 436 -14.22 27.83 -14.36
C TRP A 436 -15.25 28.44 -15.33
N GLU A 437 -14.93 29.54 -16.02
CA GLU A 437 -15.84 30.17 -16.99
C GLU A 437 -16.07 29.31 -18.25
N GLN A 438 -15.30 28.22 -18.44
CA GLN A 438 -15.44 27.34 -19.60
C GLN A 438 -16.66 26.41 -19.51
N THR A 439 -17.10 26.01 -18.30
CA THR A 439 -18.41 25.34 -18.13
C THR A 439 -19.11 25.67 -16.80
N TYR A 440 -20.41 25.99 -16.88
CA TYR A 440 -21.28 26.29 -15.74
C TYR A 440 -21.30 25.20 -14.65
N TRP A 441 -21.12 23.94 -15.05
CA TRP A 441 -21.17 22.76 -14.17
C TRP A 441 -19.98 22.68 -13.21
N GLU A 442 -18.80 23.12 -13.64
CA GLU A 442 -17.59 23.06 -12.80
C GLU A 442 -17.64 24.06 -11.65
N ARG A 443 -18.13 25.29 -11.91
CA ARG A 443 -18.32 26.31 -10.88
C ARG A 443 -19.32 25.88 -9.81
N ARG A 444 -20.50 25.37 -10.21
CA ARG A 444 -21.53 24.89 -9.27
C ARG A 444 -21.03 23.71 -8.43
N SER A 445 -20.30 22.78 -9.05
CA SER A 445 -19.73 21.64 -8.35
C SER A 445 -18.69 22.08 -7.31
N THR A 446 -17.86 23.08 -7.65
CA THR A 446 -16.87 23.65 -6.72
C THR A 446 -17.54 24.37 -5.54
N LEU A 447 -18.63 25.11 -5.77
CA LEU A 447 -19.40 25.74 -4.70
C LEU A 447 -20.12 24.73 -3.81
N LEU A 448 -20.67 23.65 -4.37
CA LEU A 448 -21.26 22.56 -3.59
C LEU A 448 -20.24 21.88 -2.67
N VAL A 449 -19.00 21.73 -3.15
CA VAL A 449 -17.87 21.28 -2.32
C VAL A 449 -17.65 22.27 -1.17
N ALA A 450 -17.58 23.57 -1.47
CA ALA A 450 -17.42 24.61 -0.44
C ALA A 450 -18.52 24.54 0.63
N ASP A 451 -19.80 24.51 0.23
CA ASP A 451 -20.95 24.42 1.13
C ASP A 451 -20.90 23.18 2.04
N THR A 452 -20.50 22.03 1.48
CA THR A 452 -20.33 20.78 2.23
C THR A 452 -19.30 20.95 3.35
N PHE A 453 -18.17 21.60 3.04
CA PHE A 453 -17.12 21.85 4.02
C PHE A 453 -17.51 22.93 5.04
N PHE A 454 -18.30 23.92 4.66
CA PHE A 454 -18.84 24.91 5.59
C PHE A 454 -19.79 24.27 6.62
N VAL A 455 -20.76 23.46 6.19
CA VAL A 455 -21.66 22.73 7.10
C VAL A 455 -20.89 21.83 8.06
N SER A 456 -19.85 21.18 7.56
CA SER A 456 -18.96 20.33 8.37
C SER A 456 -18.23 21.13 9.46
N SER A 457 -17.78 22.35 9.14
CA SER A 457 -17.15 23.24 10.12
C SER A 457 -18.09 23.61 11.28
N LEU A 458 -19.39 23.80 11.01
CA LEU A 458 -20.40 24.08 12.03
C LEU A 458 -20.63 22.86 12.94
N PHE A 459 -20.75 21.67 12.35
CA PHE A 459 -20.86 20.42 13.10
C PHE A 459 -19.66 20.22 14.04
N LEU A 460 -18.44 20.47 13.56
CA LEU A 460 -17.22 20.33 14.35
C LEU A 460 -17.14 21.37 15.46
N GLY A 461 -17.44 22.63 15.17
CA GLY A 461 -17.46 23.70 16.16
C GLY A 461 -18.38 23.38 17.34
N TRP A 462 -19.58 22.87 17.06
CA TRP A 462 -20.52 22.40 18.08
C TRP A 462 -19.97 21.23 18.93
N ASN A 463 -19.35 20.24 18.28
CA ASN A 463 -18.80 19.09 18.99
C ASN A 463 -17.56 19.45 19.84
N ILE A 464 -16.69 20.36 19.35
CA ILE A 464 -15.56 20.88 20.14
C ILE A 464 -16.07 21.60 21.38
N TYR A 465 -17.07 22.48 21.22
CA TYR A 465 -17.70 23.19 22.33
C TYR A 465 -18.30 22.22 23.37
N LYS A 466 -19.02 21.19 22.91
CA LYS A 466 -19.75 20.26 23.79
C LYS A 466 -18.86 19.20 24.47
N LEU A 467 -17.85 18.68 23.77
CA LEU A 467 -17.09 17.50 24.21
C LEU A 467 -15.66 17.81 24.65
N GLY A 468 -15.12 18.97 24.29
CA GLY A 468 -13.73 19.34 24.59
C GLY A 468 -12.74 18.29 24.08
N SER A 469 -11.79 17.90 24.93
CA SER A 469 -10.79 16.85 24.63
C SER A 469 -11.29 15.42 24.82
N ASN A 470 -12.48 15.22 25.39
CA ASN A 470 -12.98 13.90 25.81
C ASN A 470 -13.91 13.25 24.76
N TRP A 471 -13.72 13.59 23.49
CA TRP A 471 -14.62 13.18 22.41
C TRP A 471 -14.35 11.75 21.90
N ALA A 472 -13.22 11.15 22.26
CA ALA A 472 -12.83 9.77 21.93
C ALA A 472 -11.90 9.16 22.98
N THR A 473 -11.85 7.84 23.07
CA THR A 473 -10.89 7.10 23.91
C THR A 473 -9.72 6.65 23.05
N VAL A 474 -8.51 7.04 23.46
CA VAL A 474 -7.26 6.59 22.81
C VAL A 474 -7.08 5.10 23.14
N ALA A 475 -6.69 4.30 22.15
CA ALA A 475 -6.24 2.92 22.43
C ALA A 475 -5.10 2.95 23.46
N PRO A 476 -4.96 1.95 24.35
CA PRO A 476 -3.74 1.81 25.12
C PRO A 476 -2.57 1.75 24.15
N VAL A 477 -1.59 2.65 24.30
CA VAL A 477 -0.35 2.58 23.54
C VAL A 477 0.44 1.43 24.15
N PRO A 478 0.73 0.33 23.41
CA PRO A 478 1.69 -0.64 23.90
C PRO A 478 3.01 0.09 24.17
N THR A 479 3.60 -0.12 25.34
CA THR A 479 4.80 0.58 25.78
C THR A 479 5.86 0.54 24.68
N PRO A 480 6.41 1.68 24.22
CA PRO A 480 7.42 1.70 23.17
C PRO A 480 8.62 0.82 23.56
N VAL A 481 9.09 -0.01 22.62
CA VAL A 481 10.29 -0.86 22.81
C VAL A 481 11.53 -0.03 23.22
N SER A 482 11.57 1.26 22.85
CA SER A 482 12.63 2.20 23.23
C SER A 482 12.79 2.41 24.74
N GLU A 483 11.79 2.07 25.57
CA GLU A 483 11.94 2.11 27.03
C GLU A 483 12.56 0.83 27.60
N LYS A 484 12.46 -0.31 26.92
CA LYS A 484 13.14 -1.55 27.34
C LYS A 484 14.65 -1.53 27.09
N LEU A 485 15.11 -0.81 26.06
CA LEU A 485 16.54 -0.64 25.76
C LEU A 485 17.24 0.41 26.64
N LYS A 486 16.50 1.14 27.48
CA LYS A 486 17.09 2.02 28.52
C LYS A 486 17.12 1.36 29.90
N ALA A 487 16.52 0.17 30.04
CA ALA A 487 16.36 -0.54 31.31
C ALA A 487 17.26 -1.78 31.44
N ASN A 488 18.09 -2.07 30.42
CA ASN A 488 19.24 -2.98 30.46
C ASN A 488 20.47 -2.22 29.95
#